data_AF-A0A7Y3MFP8-F1
#
_entry.id   AF-A0A7Y3MFP8-F1
#
_cell.length_a   1.000
_cell.length_b   1.000
_cell.length_c   1.000
_cell.angle_alpha   90.00
_cell.angle_beta   90.00
_cell.angle_gamma   90.00
#
_symmetry.space_group_name_H-M   'P 1'
#
loop_
_entity.id
_entity.type
_entity.pdbx_description
1 polymer ?
#
loop_
_entity_poly.entity_id
_entity_poly.type
_entity_poly.pdbx_seq_one_letter_code
_entity_poly.pdbx_strand_id
1 'polypeptide(L)'
;MAIGRISTSVALVVGLVVVLVAGTAQPAPSVEVDDPAIGAVSSGGLWTVPGAEPFFFGAPGDIPFLGDFNGDGMRTPGLYRPSTGFAYIRNTLDTGFADLEWFMGIPGDMPLVGDWDGDGVDSFGVFRDGTVFLRNQLSTGVADVAPYSFGIPGDVPFAGDFDGDGTDTVGVHRPTTGQVFMSNSQVTGVADLEFFFGNPGDLFVSGDWDGDSIDTVGVVRPSTDTFFYRNANDQGVADGQFEFDGDLVPVVPAPMAPAPLDASYTVTFTSTWSAATHPTSFPPGPHFSGLVGGSHNDQVTFWEAGQVASPGIESMAETGSQGLLLSEVQTAINAGDAGVAFSGGGISTSPGSVSLSLALSQDYSRATIVSMLAPSPDWFVGVSGLDLFDDGAWIEEATVTLWPYDAGTDSGSSYTSGNQDTNPALPITRIEAGPLGNGVPLGQFVFTLNPPA
;
A
#
# COMPACT_ATOMS: atom_id res chain seq x y z
N MET A 1 68.50 1.08 -46.69
CA MET A 1 67.84 0.30 -45.61
C MET A 1 66.37 0.71 -45.64
N ALA A 2 65.41 -0.24 -45.78
CA ALA A 2 63.95 -0.02 -45.92
C ALA A 2 63.51 1.13 -46.89
N ILE A 3 63.22 0.95 -48.18
CA ILE A 3 62.24 0.03 -48.84
C ILE A 3 60.81 0.26 -48.29
N GLY A 4 59.77 0.56 -49.09
CA GLY A 4 59.66 0.71 -50.56
C GLY A 4 58.48 1.62 -50.94
N ARG A 5 58.54 2.32 -52.09
CA ARG A 5 57.97 1.95 -53.40
C ARG A 5 56.45 2.11 -53.55
N ILE A 6 56.11 3.00 -54.48
CA ILE A 6 54.77 3.38 -54.98
C ILE A 6 54.16 2.25 -55.82
N SER A 7 52.83 2.09 -55.78
CA SER A 7 52.06 1.64 -56.95
C SER A 7 50.68 2.31 -56.99
N THR A 8 50.30 2.80 -58.18
CA THR A 8 48.99 3.36 -58.52
C THR A 8 47.98 2.27 -58.87
N SER A 9 46.68 2.49 -58.60
CA SER A 9 45.58 2.55 -59.62
C SER A 9 44.16 2.42 -59.04
N VAL A 10 43.18 2.95 -59.78
CA VAL A 10 41.75 3.13 -59.46
C VAL A 10 40.94 2.69 -60.70
N ALA A 11 39.79 2.01 -60.64
CA ALA A 11 38.91 1.59 -59.54
C ALA A 11 38.34 0.17 -59.80
N LEU A 12 37.45 -0.35 -58.94
CA LEU A 12 35.98 -0.36 -59.21
C LEU A 12 35.20 -1.31 -58.27
N VAL A 13 34.30 -0.73 -57.45
CA VAL A 13 33.01 -1.22 -56.90
C VAL A 13 32.82 -2.73 -56.61
N VAL A 14 32.50 -3.08 -55.36
CA VAL A 14 31.25 -3.74 -54.89
C VAL A 14 31.24 -3.79 -53.35
N GLY A 15 30.08 -3.52 -52.72
CA GLY A 15 29.71 -4.03 -51.39
C GLY A 15 30.40 -3.42 -50.15
N LEU A 16 29.72 -2.49 -49.48
CA LEU A 16 30.06 -2.12 -48.10
C LEU A 16 29.58 -3.23 -47.15
N VAL A 17 30.50 -4.00 -46.59
CA VAL A 17 30.27 -4.82 -45.39
C VAL A 17 30.97 -4.14 -44.22
N VAL A 18 30.21 -3.51 -43.33
CA VAL A 18 30.73 -2.99 -42.06
C VAL A 18 30.87 -4.16 -41.10
N VAL A 19 32.11 -4.58 -40.83
CA VAL A 19 32.40 -5.47 -39.70
C VAL A 19 32.52 -4.58 -38.46
N LEU A 20 31.52 -4.65 -37.59
CA LEU A 20 31.59 -4.06 -36.25
C LEU A 20 32.63 -4.85 -35.43
N VAL A 21 33.76 -4.21 -35.14
CA VAL A 21 34.67 -4.67 -34.08
C VAL A 21 34.05 -4.21 -32.77
N ALA A 22 33.65 -5.16 -31.92
CA ALA A 22 33.17 -4.86 -30.58
C ALA A 22 34.31 -4.23 -29.77
N GLY A 23 34.21 -2.93 -29.50
CA GLY A 23 35.00 -2.30 -28.44
C GLY A 23 34.55 -2.87 -27.11
N THR A 24 35.50 -3.31 -26.28
CA THR A 24 35.22 -3.65 -24.88
C THR A 24 34.66 -2.42 -24.19
N ALA A 25 33.43 -2.52 -23.69
CA ALA A 25 32.85 -1.47 -22.87
C ALA A 25 33.79 -1.17 -21.70
N GLN A 26 34.20 0.10 -21.57
CA GLN A 26 34.76 0.58 -20.32
C GLN A 26 33.65 0.40 -19.27
N PRO A 27 33.93 -0.18 -18.08
CA PRO A 27 32.93 -0.19 -17.02
C PRO A 27 32.50 1.26 -16.75
N ALA A 28 31.22 1.44 -16.41
CA ALA A 28 30.74 2.73 -15.94
C ALA A 28 31.63 3.18 -14.76
N PRO A 29 31.89 4.50 -14.60
CA PRO A 29 32.54 4.98 -13.39
C PRO A 29 31.72 4.49 -12.20
N SER A 30 32.38 3.79 -11.27
CA SER A 30 31.81 3.52 -9.96
C SER A 30 31.63 4.86 -9.27
N VAL A 31 30.38 5.27 -9.07
CA VAL A 31 30.06 6.36 -8.16
C VAL A 31 30.42 5.84 -6.77
N GLU A 32 31.49 6.38 -6.19
CA GLU A 32 31.67 6.32 -4.74
C GLU A 32 30.66 7.32 -4.18
N VAL A 33 29.47 6.83 -3.83
CA VAL A 33 28.51 7.58 -3.03
C VAL A 33 29.07 7.54 -1.61
N ASP A 34 29.59 8.67 -1.12
CA ASP A 34 30.18 8.75 0.23
C ASP A 34 29.11 8.65 1.33
N ASP A 35 27.81 8.64 0.97
CA ASP A 35 26.69 8.24 1.84
C ASP A 35 25.89 7.04 1.24
N PRO A 36 25.95 5.83 1.82
CA PRO A 36 25.17 4.67 1.37
C PRO A 36 23.70 4.67 1.85
N ALA A 37 23.14 5.82 2.26
CA ALA A 37 21.83 5.97 2.91
C ALA A 37 20.57 5.74 2.03
N ILE A 38 20.60 4.80 1.09
CA ILE A 38 19.35 4.22 0.57
C ILE A 38 19.32 2.73 0.95
N GLY A 39 19.02 2.52 2.23
CA GLY A 39 18.45 1.25 2.70
C GLY A 39 16.98 1.15 2.31
N ALA A 40 16.44 -0.06 2.42
CA ALA A 40 15.04 -0.33 2.10
C ALA A 40 14.44 -1.50 2.87
N VAL A 41 13.12 -1.46 3.08
CA VAL A 41 12.38 -2.39 3.96
C VAL A 41 11.15 -2.92 3.26
N SER A 42 10.95 -4.24 3.28
CA SER A 42 9.72 -4.87 2.82
C SER A 42 8.66 -5.00 3.92
N SER A 43 7.43 -5.30 3.53
CA SER A 43 6.28 -5.58 4.38
C SER A 43 6.53 -6.50 5.58
N GLY A 44 7.39 -7.50 5.40
CA GLY A 44 7.79 -8.45 6.43
C GLY A 44 8.83 -7.93 7.42
N GLY A 45 9.19 -6.65 7.35
CA GLY A 45 10.28 -6.04 8.13
C GLY A 45 11.67 -6.50 7.70
N LEU A 46 11.85 -6.94 6.45
CA LEU A 46 13.16 -7.32 5.90
C LEU A 46 13.87 -6.07 5.37
N TRP A 47 14.94 -5.67 6.05
CA TRP A 47 15.84 -4.58 5.66
C TRP A 47 16.92 -5.08 4.70
N THR A 48 17.17 -4.30 3.66
CA THR A 48 18.28 -4.44 2.72
C THR A 48 19.00 -3.09 2.67
N VAL A 49 20.26 -3.04 3.12
CA VAL A 49 21.07 -1.81 3.16
C VAL A 49 22.37 -2.06 2.39
N PRO A 50 22.81 -1.15 1.50
CA PRO A 50 24.08 -1.30 0.78
C PRO A 50 25.25 -1.57 1.73
N GLY A 51 25.99 -2.65 1.48
CA GLY A 51 27.13 -3.06 2.32
C GLY A 51 26.79 -3.92 3.54
N ALA A 52 25.51 -4.16 3.84
CA ALA A 52 25.05 -5.09 4.87
C ALA A 52 24.46 -6.39 4.29
N GLU A 53 24.44 -7.46 5.10
CA GLU A 53 23.63 -8.65 4.81
C GLU A 53 22.17 -8.36 5.19
N PRO A 54 21.16 -8.83 4.43
CA PRO A 54 19.75 -8.58 4.74
C PRO A 54 19.34 -9.05 6.14
N PHE A 55 18.56 -8.24 6.86
CA PHE A 55 18.21 -8.46 8.27
C PHE A 55 16.77 -8.08 8.61
N PHE A 56 16.22 -8.63 9.70
CA PHE A 56 14.86 -8.29 10.15
C PHE A 56 14.87 -7.31 11.33
N PHE A 57 14.07 -6.25 11.22
CA PHE A 57 13.82 -5.30 12.30
C PHE A 57 12.45 -4.63 12.11
N GLY A 58 11.61 -4.67 13.15
CA GLY A 58 10.28 -4.04 13.18
C GLY A 58 9.09 -4.99 13.04
N ALA A 59 7.91 -4.40 12.92
CA ALA A 59 6.64 -5.07 12.66
C ALA A 59 5.94 -4.43 11.44
N PRO A 60 5.03 -5.15 10.75
CA PRO A 60 4.24 -4.59 9.65
C PRO A 60 3.51 -3.31 10.06
N GLY A 61 3.56 -2.29 9.21
CA GLY A 61 2.98 -0.97 9.47
C GLY A 61 3.82 -0.02 10.34
N ASP A 62 5.01 -0.43 10.78
CA ASP A 62 6.02 0.51 11.27
C ASP A 62 6.63 1.30 10.10
N ILE A 63 6.81 2.61 10.26
CA ILE A 63 7.43 3.49 9.26
C ILE A 63 8.96 3.46 9.46
N PRO A 64 9.75 2.97 8.50
CA PRO A 64 11.21 2.90 8.62
C PRO A 64 11.88 4.25 8.36
N PHE A 65 13.02 4.47 9.01
CA PHE A 65 13.92 5.60 8.76
C PHE A 65 15.38 5.20 9.07
N LEU A 66 16.36 5.96 8.56
CA LEU A 66 17.78 5.81 8.90
C LEU A 66 18.28 7.09 9.58
N GLY A 67 19.38 6.99 10.32
CA GLY A 67 20.11 8.16 10.83
C GLY A 67 21.36 7.79 11.62
N ASP A 68 22.33 8.70 11.70
CA ASP A 68 23.48 8.60 12.60
C ASP A 68 23.10 8.99 14.03
N PHE A 69 22.39 8.08 14.71
CA PHE A 69 21.88 8.25 16.06
C PHE A 69 22.95 8.21 17.16
N ASN A 70 24.23 8.02 16.80
CA ASN A 70 25.32 7.82 17.76
C ASN A 70 26.57 8.71 17.52
N GLY A 71 26.63 9.41 16.38
CA GLY A 71 27.72 10.31 15.98
C GLY A 71 28.98 9.58 15.47
N ASP A 72 28.86 8.38 14.90
CA ASP A 72 29.98 7.59 14.36
C ASP A 72 30.17 7.70 12.83
N GLY A 73 29.28 8.43 12.16
CA GLY A 73 29.26 8.64 10.71
C GLY A 73 28.54 7.54 9.92
N MET A 74 27.94 6.54 10.58
CA MET A 74 27.13 5.53 9.90
C MET A 74 25.65 5.69 10.23
N ARG A 75 24.81 5.90 9.20
CA ARG A 75 23.37 5.86 9.38
C ARG A 75 22.89 4.44 9.72
N THR A 76 22.03 4.30 10.72
CA THR A 76 21.54 3.01 11.25
C THR A 76 20.00 2.95 11.31
N PRO A 77 19.39 1.75 11.39
CA PRO A 77 17.94 1.57 11.33
C PRO A 77 17.14 2.18 12.49
N GLY A 78 16.05 2.84 12.13
CA GLY A 78 14.99 3.24 13.04
C GLY A 78 13.59 2.96 12.48
N LEU A 79 12.61 2.95 13.38
CA LEU A 79 11.20 2.68 13.07
C LEU A 79 10.31 3.57 13.92
N TYR A 80 9.21 4.05 13.35
CA TYR A 80 8.13 4.71 14.07
C TYR A 80 6.84 3.93 13.92
N ARG A 81 6.19 3.57 15.02
CA ARG A 81 4.91 2.86 15.04
C ARG A 81 3.75 3.86 15.11
N PRO A 82 3.08 4.18 13.99
CA PRO A 82 2.03 5.21 13.97
C PRO A 82 0.80 4.83 14.81
N SER A 83 0.54 3.54 15.04
CA SER A 83 -0.59 3.10 15.89
C SER A 83 -0.37 3.33 17.39
N THR A 84 0.88 3.56 17.84
CA THR A 84 1.20 3.71 19.27
C THR A 84 2.03 4.95 19.61
N GLY A 85 2.63 5.63 18.64
CA GLY A 85 3.55 6.75 18.87
C GLY A 85 4.90 6.34 19.47
N PHE A 86 5.33 5.08 19.24
CA PHE A 86 6.63 4.60 19.69
C PHE A 86 7.67 4.68 18.58
N ALA A 87 8.85 5.18 18.90
CA ALA A 87 10.04 5.12 18.06
C ALA A 87 11.02 4.06 18.61
N TYR A 88 11.70 3.39 17.69
CA TYR A 88 12.67 2.32 17.94
C TYR A 88 13.93 2.60 17.14
N ILE A 89 15.11 2.42 17.74
CA ILE A 89 16.41 2.58 17.07
C ILE A 89 17.25 1.32 17.29
N ARG A 90 17.98 0.91 16.26
CA ARG A 90 18.96 -0.15 16.32
C ARG A 90 20.27 0.35 15.69
N ASN A 91 21.32 0.51 16.49
CA ASN A 91 22.62 1.07 16.08
C ASN A 91 23.49 0.04 15.32
N THR A 92 22.88 -0.96 14.70
CA THR A 92 23.55 -2.10 14.06
C THR A 92 22.74 -2.59 12.86
N LEU A 93 23.43 -2.95 11.77
CA LEU A 93 22.85 -3.46 10.52
C LEU A 93 22.74 -5.00 10.56
N ASP A 94 22.04 -5.52 11.56
CA ASP A 94 21.78 -6.96 11.73
C ASP A 94 20.44 -7.23 12.45
N THR A 95 20.03 -8.50 12.49
CA THR A 95 18.69 -8.88 13.01
C THR A 95 18.68 -8.81 14.55
N GLY A 96 17.73 -8.06 15.13
CA GLY A 96 17.59 -8.00 16.58
C GLY A 96 16.48 -7.08 17.10
N PHE A 97 16.52 -6.84 18.41
CA PHE A 97 15.63 -5.89 19.09
C PHE A 97 16.16 -4.46 18.96
N ALA A 98 15.34 -3.47 19.32
CA ALA A 98 15.80 -2.10 19.41
C ALA A 98 16.81 -1.93 20.57
N ASP A 99 17.83 -1.10 20.36
CA ASP A 99 18.74 -0.65 21.42
C ASP A 99 18.13 0.50 22.23
N LEU A 100 17.31 1.33 21.57
CA LEU A 100 16.51 2.40 22.18
C LEU A 100 15.05 2.26 21.77
N GLU A 101 14.14 2.46 22.72
CA GLU A 101 12.70 2.55 22.50
C GLU A 101 12.15 3.70 23.36
N TRP A 102 11.37 4.60 22.76
CA TRP A 102 10.66 5.65 23.50
C TRP A 102 9.35 6.05 22.83
N PHE A 103 8.47 6.69 23.60
CA PHE A 103 7.24 7.28 23.09
C PHE A 103 7.48 8.74 22.68
N MET A 104 7.07 9.13 21.48
CA MET A 104 7.00 10.52 21.04
C MET A 104 5.88 10.70 19.99
N GLY A 105 5.12 11.79 20.09
CA GLY A 105 4.00 12.06 19.20
C GLY A 105 2.67 11.46 19.67
N ILE A 106 1.72 11.30 18.75
CA ILE A 106 0.41 10.66 18.92
C ILE A 106 0.07 9.86 17.66
N PRO A 107 -0.94 8.96 17.69
CA PRO A 107 -1.37 8.27 16.49
C PRO A 107 -1.81 9.23 15.38
N GLY A 108 -1.32 8.98 14.17
CA GLY A 108 -1.48 9.86 13.00
C GLY A 108 -0.32 10.85 12.77
N ASP A 109 0.60 11.02 13.72
CA ASP A 109 1.82 11.79 13.49
C ASP A 109 2.76 11.09 12.48
N MET A 110 3.55 11.90 11.79
CA MET A 110 4.53 11.49 10.79
C MET A 110 5.95 11.71 11.33
N PRO A 111 6.85 10.71 11.32
CA PRO A 111 8.21 10.85 11.83
C PRO A 111 9.07 11.79 10.97
N LEU A 112 10.04 12.43 11.61
CA LEU A 112 11.14 13.16 10.99
C LEU A 112 12.45 12.79 11.69
N VAL A 113 13.55 12.76 10.95
CA VAL A 113 14.92 12.51 11.46
C VAL A 113 15.82 13.57 10.86
N GLY A 114 16.78 14.03 11.67
CA GLY A 114 17.79 15.00 11.26
C GLY A 114 18.60 15.59 12.42
N ASP A 115 19.71 16.21 12.09
CA ASP A 115 20.54 17.02 12.99
C ASP A 115 19.97 18.44 13.11
N TRP A 116 19.00 18.61 14.02
CA TRP A 116 18.29 19.90 14.18
C TRP A 116 19.11 21.00 14.86
N ASP A 117 20.30 20.75 15.42
CA ASP A 117 21.13 21.79 16.05
C ASP A 117 22.60 21.85 15.61
N GLY A 118 22.98 21.09 14.58
CA GLY A 118 24.28 21.14 13.92
C GLY A 118 25.40 20.54 14.76
N ASP A 119 25.09 19.50 15.56
CA ASP A 119 26.05 18.82 16.43
C ASP A 119 26.68 17.56 15.82
N GLY A 120 26.17 17.13 14.66
CA GLY A 120 26.59 15.97 13.88
C GLY A 120 25.87 14.67 14.24
N VAL A 121 24.76 14.72 14.99
CA VAL A 121 24.01 13.53 15.44
C VAL A 121 22.53 13.62 15.03
N ASP A 122 22.05 12.62 14.31
CA ASP A 122 20.65 12.53 13.93
C ASP A 122 19.76 12.36 15.17
N SER A 123 18.71 13.17 15.23
CA SER A 123 17.72 13.18 16.30
C SER A 123 16.30 13.03 15.74
N PHE A 124 15.24 13.33 16.51
CA PHE A 124 13.88 12.89 16.15
C PHE A 124 12.85 14.02 16.20
N GLY A 125 11.99 14.08 15.20
CA GLY A 125 10.86 15.01 15.10
C GLY A 125 9.55 14.29 14.79
N VAL A 126 8.44 15.01 14.96
CA VAL A 126 7.16 14.63 14.35
C VAL A 126 6.51 15.80 13.63
N PHE A 127 5.87 15.49 12.52
CA PHE A 127 4.97 16.34 11.78
C PHE A 127 3.53 15.94 12.08
N ARG A 128 2.67 16.92 12.34
CA ARG A 128 1.24 16.75 12.60
C ARG A 128 0.48 17.86 11.91
N ASP A 129 -0.28 17.53 10.86
CA ASP A 129 -1.23 18.44 10.22
C ASP A 129 -0.65 19.82 9.82
N GLY A 130 0.58 19.85 9.27
CA GLY A 130 1.27 21.09 8.91
C GLY A 130 2.00 21.78 10.08
N THR A 131 2.18 21.09 11.22
CA THR A 131 2.94 21.57 12.38
C THR A 131 4.10 20.64 12.71
N VAL A 132 5.29 21.20 12.85
CA VAL A 132 6.55 20.49 13.14
C VAL A 132 6.86 20.56 14.64
N PHE A 133 7.33 19.45 15.20
CA PHE A 133 7.79 19.31 16.58
C PHE A 133 9.16 18.61 16.56
N LEU A 134 10.26 19.35 16.75
CA LEU A 134 11.64 18.81 16.71
C LEU A 134 12.22 18.62 18.13
N ARG A 135 13.01 17.57 18.32
CA ARG A 135 13.58 17.19 19.61
C ARG A 135 14.97 16.59 19.44
N ASN A 136 15.95 17.20 20.10
CA ASN A 136 17.38 16.93 19.88
C ASN A 136 17.85 15.78 20.78
N GLN A 137 16.94 14.88 21.18
CA GLN A 137 17.12 13.88 22.21
C GLN A 137 16.24 12.65 21.94
N LEU A 138 16.86 11.48 21.79
CA LEU A 138 16.19 10.18 21.58
C LEU A 138 15.54 9.63 22.86
N SER A 139 14.55 10.37 23.38
CA SER A 139 13.84 10.06 24.63
C SER A 139 12.49 10.74 24.70
N THR A 140 11.54 10.21 25.48
CA THR A 140 10.23 10.86 25.67
C THR A 140 10.37 12.24 26.34
N GLY A 141 9.78 13.26 25.72
CA GLY A 141 9.75 14.62 26.26
C GLY A 141 8.95 15.60 25.39
N VAL A 142 9.09 16.89 25.67
CA VAL A 142 8.57 17.97 24.82
C VAL A 142 9.55 18.30 23.70
N ALA A 143 9.09 19.00 22.66
CA ALA A 143 9.98 19.54 21.63
C ALA A 143 10.99 20.54 22.25
N ASP A 144 12.24 20.48 21.79
CA ASP A 144 13.30 21.40 22.23
C ASP A 144 13.26 22.69 21.37
N VAL A 145 12.93 22.54 20.09
CA VAL A 145 12.52 23.65 19.21
C VAL A 145 11.06 24.02 19.50
N ALA A 146 10.75 25.32 19.50
CA ALA A 146 9.37 25.77 19.67
C ALA A 146 8.51 25.32 18.46
N PRO A 147 7.40 24.58 18.67
CA PRO A 147 6.63 24.03 17.56
C PRO A 147 6.15 25.10 16.58
N TYR A 148 6.35 24.84 15.29
CA TYR A 148 6.15 25.79 14.21
C TYR A 148 5.33 25.21 13.07
N SER A 149 4.70 26.07 12.27
CA SER A 149 3.86 25.64 11.15
C SER A 149 4.62 25.73 9.83
N PHE A 150 4.66 24.62 9.09
CA PHE A 150 5.20 24.51 7.75
C PHE A 150 4.41 23.43 7.00
N GLY A 151 3.94 23.72 5.77
CA GLY A 151 3.01 22.85 5.06
C GLY A 151 1.55 22.92 5.56
N ILE A 152 0.72 22.00 5.06
CA ILE A 152 -0.70 21.83 5.42
C ILE A 152 -1.04 20.36 5.71
N PRO A 153 -2.21 20.03 6.29
CA PRO A 153 -2.65 18.64 6.43
C PRO A 153 -2.69 17.91 5.08
N GLY A 154 -2.11 16.71 5.03
CA GLY A 154 -1.97 15.90 3.81
C GLY A 154 -0.70 16.18 3.00
N ASP A 155 0.13 17.16 3.38
CA ASP A 155 1.51 17.23 2.90
C ASP A 155 2.37 16.16 3.62
N VAL A 156 3.38 15.63 2.93
CA VAL A 156 4.35 14.65 3.43
C VAL A 156 5.65 15.37 3.78
N PRO A 157 6.13 15.33 5.04
CA PRO A 157 7.36 16.00 5.43
C PRO A 157 8.60 15.19 4.99
N PHE A 158 9.72 15.89 4.91
CA PHE A 158 11.07 15.31 4.79
C PHE A 158 12.06 16.31 5.40
N ALA A 159 13.34 15.95 5.53
CA ALA A 159 14.34 16.77 6.20
C ALA A 159 15.75 16.59 5.62
N GLY A 160 16.55 17.64 5.76
CA GLY A 160 17.94 17.70 5.30
C GLY A 160 18.52 19.11 5.37
N ASP A 161 19.82 19.21 5.09
CA ASP A 161 20.58 20.46 5.00
C ASP A 161 20.48 21.03 3.56
N PHE A 162 19.42 21.81 3.30
CA PHE A 162 19.11 22.30 1.96
C PHE A 162 19.95 23.51 1.50
N ASP A 163 20.82 24.08 2.36
CA ASP A 163 21.75 25.16 1.98
C ASP A 163 23.21 25.02 2.42
N GLY A 164 23.60 23.87 3.00
CA GLY A 164 24.97 23.51 3.33
C GLY A 164 25.51 24.23 4.57
N ASP A 165 24.62 24.51 5.54
CA ASP A 165 24.96 25.22 6.79
C ASP A 165 25.36 24.28 7.94
N GLY A 166 25.09 22.98 7.78
CA GLY A 166 25.32 21.91 8.73
C GLY A 166 24.13 21.58 9.64
N THR A 167 22.97 22.20 9.42
CA THR A 167 21.76 21.99 10.22
C THR A 167 20.61 21.48 9.37
N ASP A 168 19.98 20.38 9.80
CA ASP A 168 18.79 19.88 9.12
C ASP A 168 17.58 20.77 9.36
N THR A 169 16.81 20.92 8.28
CA THR A 169 15.59 21.70 8.24
C THR A 169 14.48 20.90 7.54
N VAL A 170 13.24 21.40 7.57
CA VAL A 170 12.07 20.60 7.15
C VAL A 170 11.54 21.07 5.80
N GLY A 171 11.46 20.11 4.87
CA GLY A 171 10.71 20.21 3.64
C GLY A 171 9.35 19.52 3.74
N VAL A 172 8.45 19.85 2.82
CA VAL A 172 7.19 19.12 2.61
C VAL A 172 6.91 18.94 1.11
N HIS A 173 6.49 17.74 0.74
CA HIS A 173 5.93 17.42 -0.57
C HIS A 173 4.40 17.40 -0.48
N ARG A 174 3.70 17.90 -1.51
CA ARG A 174 2.24 17.83 -1.65
C ARG A 174 1.83 16.78 -2.69
N PRO A 175 1.41 15.57 -2.28
CA PRO A 175 1.11 14.47 -3.22
C PRO A 175 0.01 14.78 -4.23
N THR A 176 -0.90 15.69 -3.90
CA THR A 176 -2.02 16.09 -4.77
C THR A 176 -1.60 17.00 -5.93
N THR A 177 -0.41 17.63 -5.87
CA THR A 177 0.07 18.57 -6.90
C THR A 177 1.50 18.31 -7.38
N GLY A 178 2.29 17.47 -6.70
CA GLY A 178 3.72 17.29 -7.00
C GLY A 178 4.57 18.51 -6.62
N GLN A 179 4.06 19.40 -5.76
CA GLN A 179 4.81 20.56 -5.29
C GLN A 179 5.74 20.17 -4.14
N VAL A 180 6.94 20.74 -4.16
CA VAL A 180 7.94 20.66 -3.11
C VAL A 180 8.10 22.04 -2.48
N PHE A 181 8.11 22.09 -1.16
CA PHE A 181 8.37 23.29 -0.36
C PHE A 181 9.51 22.97 0.60
N MET A 182 10.55 23.80 0.65
CA MET A 182 11.65 23.68 1.63
C MET A 182 11.79 25.01 2.37
N SER A 183 12.12 24.97 3.65
CA SER A 183 12.57 26.16 4.38
C SER A 183 13.84 25.86 5.12
N ASN A 184 14.78 26.81 5.07
CA ASN A 184 16.07 26.76 5.73
C ASN A 184 15.93 27.37 7.14
N SER A 185 14.79 27.12 7.80
CA SER A 185 14.46 27.72 9.08
C SER A 185 13.50 26.86 9.90
N GLN A 186 13.75 26.82 11.21
CA GLN A 186 12.94 26.08 12.18
C GLN A 186 11.90 26.98 12.87
N VAL A 187 11.23 27.84 12.08
CA VAL A 187 10.22 28.80 12.56
C VAL A 187 9.05 28.90 11.59
N THR A 188 7.89 29.37 12.06
CA THR A 188 6.70 29.51 11.21
C THR A 188 6.96 30.54 10.11
N GLY A 189 6.95 30.09 8.86
CA GLY A 189 7.35 30.88 7.71
C GLY A 189 6.66 30.50 6.40
N VAL A 190 7.15 31.11 5.31
CA VAL A 190 6.92 30.63 3.95
C VAL A 190 8.12 29.79 3.54
N ALA A 191 7.98 28.98 2.50
CA ALA A 191 9.10 28.24 1.92
C ALA A 191 10.14 29.19 1.32
N ASP A 192 11.41 28.86 1.51
CA ASP A 192 12.56 29.51 0.87
C ASP A 192 12.72 29.01 -0.58
N LEU A 193 12.37 27.74 -0.83
CA LEU A 193 12.29 27.12 -2.16
C LEU A 193 10.89 26.52 -2.40
N GLU A 194 10.31 26.79 -3.56
CA GLU A 194 9.07 26.16 -4.06
C GLU A 194 9.26 25.71 -5.52
N PHE A 195 9.07 24.42 -5.80
CA PHE A 195 9.20 23.87 -7.15
C PHE A 195 8.35 22.60 -7.34
N PHE A 196 8.49 21.94 -8.49
CA PHE A 196 7.83 20.66 -8.80
C PHE A 196 8.88 19.58 -9.07
N PHE A 197 8.69 18.41 -8.48
CA PHE A 197 9.48 17.20 -8.77
C PHE A 197 8.60 15.95 -8.56
N GLY A 198 9.01 14.82 -9.12
CA GLY A 198 8.24 13.57 -9.06
C GLY A 198 6.87 13.60 -9.77
N ASN A 199 6.11 12.53 -9.57
CA ASN A 199 4.72 12.32 -9.99
C ASN A 199 3.83 12.07 -8.76
N PRO A 200 2.50 12.23 -8.87
CA PRO A 200 1.58 11.76 -7.84
C PRO A 200 1.77 10.26 -7.55
N GLY A 201 1.96 9.92 -6.27
CA GLY A 201 2.25 8.55 -5.82
C GLY A 201 3.75 8.21 -5.72
N ASP A 202 4.65 9.09 -6.15
CA ASP A 202 6.07 8.95 -5.82
C ASP A 202 6.32 9.29 -4.34
N LEU A 203 7.19 8.52 -3.69
CA LEU A 203 7.66 8.73 -2.32
C LEU A 203 8.88 9.64 -2.35
N PHE A 204 8.84 10.77 -1.64
CA PHE A 204 9.97 11.71 -1.57
C PHE A 204 11.04 11.24 -0.61
N VAL A 205 12.28 11.67 -0.82
CA VAL A 205 13.41 11.61 0.14
C VAL A 205 14.34 12.81 -0.12
N SER A 206 15.31 13.00 0.76
CA SER A 206 16.39 13.98 0.64
C SER A 206 17.73 13.34 1.03
N GLY A 207 18.81 13.85 0.46
CA GLY A 207 20.17 13.34 0.66
C GLY A 207 21.19 14.06 -0.23
N ASP A 208 22.46 14.02 0.15
CA ASP A 208 23.60 14.47 -0.65
C ASP A 208 24.00 13.37 -1.67
N TRP A 209 23.45 13.46 -2.89
CA TRP A 209 23.64 12.43 -3.91
C TRP A 209 24.97 12.53 -4.69
N ASP A 210 25.71 13.65 -4.58
CA ASP A 210 26.97 13.87 -5.30
C ASP A 210 28.17 14.36 -4.48
N GLY A 211 28.02 14.42 -3.15
CA GLY A 211 29.09 14.65 -2.19
C GLY A 211 29.45 16.13 -2.03
N ASP A 212 28.51 17.05 -2.26
CA ASP A 212 28.73 18.50 -2.15
C ASP A 212 28.30 19.11 -0.80
N SER A 213 27.76 18.27 0.10
CA SER A 213 27.22 18.59 1.42
C SER A 213 25.94 19.44 1.40
N ILE A 214 25.14 19.35 0.34
CA ILE A 214 23.79 19.93 0.27
C ILE A 214 22.78 18.80 -0.02
N ASP A 215 21.82 18.62 0.87
CA ASP A 215 20.75 17.66 0.65
C ASP A 215 19.81 18.13 -0.45
N THR A 216 19.54 17.23 -1.40
CA THR A 216 18.72 17.54 -2.59
C THR A 216 17.63 16.50 -2.82
N VAL A 217 16.61 16.84 -3.61
CA VAL A 217 15.43 15.97 -3.74
C VAL A 217 15.70 14.63 -4.44
N GLY A 218 15.27 13.55 -3.79
CA GLY A 218 15.08 12.24 -4.38
C GLY A 218 13.60 11.84 -4.37
N VAL A 219 13.22 10.94 -5.29
CA VAL A 219 11.92 10.26 -5.25
C VAL A 219 12.06 8.78 -5.62
N VAL A 220 11.33 7.90 -4.95
CA VAL A 220 11.07 6.54 -5.41
C VAL A 220 9.69 6.45 -6.02
N ARG A 221 9.60 5.72 -7.13
CA ARG A 221 8.35 5.34 -7.78
C ARG A 221 8.03 3.88 -7.47
N PRO A 222 7.10 3.57 -6.54
CA PRO A 222 6.76 2.19 -6.19
C PRO A 222 6.22 1.39 -7.39
N SER A 223 5.54 2.04 -8.33
CA SER A 223 5.01 1.37 -9.53
C SER A 223 6.06 0.88 -10.53
N THR A 224 7.35 1.22 -10.34
CA THR A 224 8.46 0.79 -11.20
C THR A 224 9.74 0.43 -10.44
N ASP A 225 9.73 0.33 -9.11
CA ASP A 225 10.91 0.09 -8.25
C ASP A 225 12.12 0.98 -8.62
N THR A 226 11.88 2.25 -8.93
CA THR A 226 12.91 3.15 -9.50
C THR A 226 13.15 4.36 -8.59
N PHE A 227 14.41 4.62 -8.26
CA PHE A 227 14.89 5.89 -7.71
C PHE A 227 15.11 6.92 -8.81
N PHE A 228 14.77 8.17 -8.52
CA PHE A 228 15.12 9.35 -9.32
C PHE A 228 15.64 10.44 -8.39
N TYR A 229 16.75 11.09 -8.74
CA TYR A 229 17.31 12.17 -7.93
C TYR A 229 17.65 13.41 -8.75
N ARG A 230 17.70 14.56 -8.08
CA ARG A 230 18.28 15.80 -8.59
C ARG A 230 19.48 16.17 -7.76
N ASN A 231 20.51 16.76 -8.37
CA ASN A 231 21.61 17.38 -7.64
C ASN A 231 21.37 18.90 -7.45
N ALA A 232 20.09 19.31 -7.42
CA ALA A 232 19.67 20.70 -7.32
C ALA A 232 18.21 20.81 -6.86
N ASN A 233 17.97 21.69 -5.88
CA ASN A 233 16.64 22.01 -5.35
C ASN A 233 15.93 23.05 -6.21
N ASP A 234 15.70 22.71 -7.48
CA ASP A 234 14.95 23.49 -8.46
C ASP A 234 14.05 22.61 -9.36
N GLN A 235 13.21 23.25 -10.17
CA GLN A 235 12.28 22.53 -11.05
C GLN A 235 13.01 21.91 -12.25
N GLY A 236 13.04 20.57 -12.32
CA GLY A 236 13.66 19.85 -13.43
C GLY A 236 13.26 18.39 -13.55
N VAL A 237 13.80 17.72 -14.58
CA VAL A 237 13.79 16.25 -14.69
C VAL A 237 15.00 15.69 -13.96
N ALA A 238 14.89 14.49 -13.38
CA ALA A 238 15.96 13.87 -12.61
C ALA A 238 17.31 13.82 -13.36
N ASP A 239 18.39 14.10 -12.63
CA ASP A 239 19.77 14.09 -13.14
C ASP A 239 20.30 12.66 -13.24
N GLY A 240 19.80 11.76 -12.39
CA GLY A 240 20.04 10.31 -12.48
C GLY A 240 18.85 9.48 -11.98
N GLN A 241 18.93 8.19 -12.25
CA GLN A 241 17.98 7.17 -11.80
C GLN A 241 18.69 5.82 -11.63
N PHE A 242 18.14 4.95 -10.78
CA PHE A 242 18.49 3.54 -10.75
C PHE A 242 17.31 2.66 -10.31
N GLU A 243 17.34 1.40 -10.73
CA GLU A 243 16.33 0.38 -10.37
C GLU A 243 16.80 -0.37 -9.12
N PHE A 244 15.86 -0.69 -8.23
CA PHE A 244 16.07 -1.59 -7.09
C PHE A 244 15.55 -2.99 -7.43
N ASP A 245 16.19 -4.04 -6.90
CA ASP A 245 15.78 -5.43 -7.14
C ASP A 245 14.75 -5.89 -6.08
N GLY A 246 13.51 -5.41 -6.23
CA GLY A 246 12.28 -5.89 -5.55
C GLY A 246 11.90 -5.24 -4.22
N ASP A 247 10.68 -4.69 -4.14
CA ASP A 247 9.98 -4.20 -2.92
C ASP A 247 10.82 -3.27 -2.02
N LEU A 248 11.59 -2.34 -2.62
CA LEU A 248 12.48 -1.44 -1.88
C LEU A 248 11.92 -0.01 -1.74
N VAL A 249 11.31 0.29 -0.59
CA VAL A 249 11.01 1.67 -0.14
C VAL A 249 12.30 2.34 0.33
N PRO A 250 12.67 3.55 -0.13
CA PRO A 250 13.90 4.22 0.30
C PRO A 250 13.76 4.75 1.73
N VAL A 251 14.85 4.75 2.51
CA VAL A 251 14.74 4.96 3.97
C VAL A 251 15.62 6.13 4.46
N VAL A 252 15.24 7.38 4.15
CA VAL A 252 15.55 8.58 4.97
C VAL A 252 14.56 9.72 4.61
N PRO A 253 14.45 10.76 5.44
CA PRO A 253 13.52 10.88 6.56
C PRO A 253 12.13 11.35 6.14
N ALA A 254 11.64 10.91 4.97
CA ALA A 254 10.25 11.11 4.57
C ALA A 254 9.43 9.86 4.92
N PRO A 255 8.31 10.00 5.64
CA PRO A 255 7.36 8.91 5.76
C PRO A 255 6.71 8.64 4.40
N MET A 256 6.42 7.37 4.11
CA MET A 256 5.18 7.10 3.38
C MET A 256 4.06 7.83 4.12
N ALA A 257 3.21 8.59 3.40
CA ALA A 257 1.96 9.06 3.98
C ALA A 257 1.29 7.86 4.63
N PRO A 258 1.09 7.81 5.98
CA PRO A 258 0.44 6.68 6.59
C PRO A 258 -0.90 6.56 5.88
N ALA A 259 -1.15 5.40 5.27
CA ALA A 259 -2.31 5.24 4.40
C ALA A 259 -3.56 5.69 5.17
N PRO A 260 -4.47 6.47 4.55
CA PRO A 260 -5.55 7.11 5.28
C PRO A 260 -6.24 6.15 6.25
N LEU A 261 -6.54 6.60 7.48
CA LEU A 261 -7.14 5.71 8.50
C LEU A 261 -8.45 5.08 8.00
N ASP A 262 -9.16 5.79 7.12
CA ASP A 262 -10.38 5.36 6.44
C ASP A 262 -10.17 5.29 4.92
N ALA A 263 -10.81 4.31 4.28
CA ALA A 263 -10.91 4.21 2.83
C ALA A 263 -12.36 3.99 2.36
N SER A 264 -12.62 4.43 1.13
CA SER A 264 -13.87 4.14 0.43
C SER A 264 -13.59 3.29 -0.79
N TYR A 265 -14.37 2.21 -0.98
CA TYR A 265 -14.28 1.35 -2.15
C TYR A 265 -15.57 1.37 -2.95
N THR A 266 -15.46 1.19 -4.26
CA THR A 266 -16.59 0.78 -5.10
C THR A 266 -16.43 -0.70 -5.43
N VAL A 267 -17.37 -1.53 -4.98
CA VAL A 267 -17.45 -2.93 -5.39
C VAL A 267 -18.40 -3.06 -6.55
N THR A 268 -17.94 -3.67 -7.64
CA THR A 268 -18.79 -4.05 -8.78
C THR A 268 -18.92 -5.56 -8.85
N PHE A 269 -20.15 -6.04 -8.62
CA PHE A 269 -20.53 -7.42 -8.89
C PHE A 269 -20.90 -7.55 -10.37
N THR A 270 -20.22 -8.43 -11.09
CA THR A 270 -20.62 -8.85 -12.44
C THR A 270 -20.91 -10.34 -12.44
N SER A 271 -22.14 -10.73 -12.77
CA SER A 271 -22.52 -12.13 -12.93
C SER A 271 -22.38 -12.60 -14.38
N THR A 272 -21.90 -13.83 -14.55
CA THR A 272 -21.82 -14.58 -15.80
C THR A 272 -22.83 -15.74 -15.85
N TRP A 273 -23.66 -15.92 -14.83
CA TRP A 273 -24.62 -17.02 -14.73
C TRP A 273 -25.69 -16.92 -15.81
N SER A 274 -25.68 -17.88 -16.75
CA SER A 274 -26.51 -17.89 -17.95
C SER A 274 -26.76 -19.33 -18.42
N ALA A 275 -27.74 -19.51 -19.31
CA ALA A 275 -27.97 -20.78 -19.99
C ALA A 275 -26.77 -21.26 -20.83
N ALA A 276 -25.80 -20.39 -21.15
CA ALA A 276 -24.58 -20.75 -21.86
C ALA A 276 -23.48 -21.25 -20.90
N THR A 277 -23.34 -20.64 -19.72
CA THR A 277 -22.34 -21.04 -18.71
C THR A 277 -22.81 -22.20 -17.84
N HIS A 278 -24.12 -22.27 -17.56
CA HIS A 278 -24.74 -23.26 -16.67
C HIS A 278 -26.03 -23.84 -17.31
N PRO A 279 -25.91 -24.62 -18.40
CA PRO A 279 -27.06 -25.06 -19.20
C PRO A 279 -28.00 -26.06 -18.49
N THR A 280 -27.51 -26.78 -17.48
CA THR A 280 -28.27 -27.84 -16.80
C THR A 280 -29.44 -27.26 -16.02
N SER A 281 -30.66 -27.53 -16.49
CA SER A 281 -31.92 -27.10 -15.83
C SER A 281 -32.02 -25.58 -15.59
N PHE A 282 -31.36 -24.75 -16.41
CA PHE A 282 -31.26 -23.30 -16.20
C PHE A 282 -32.64 -22.65 -15.98
N PRO A 283 -32.84 -21.87 -14.90
CA PRO A 283 -34.17 -21.44 -14.49
C PRO A 283 -34.69 -20.23 -15.30
N PRO A 284 -36.01 -20.05 -15.37
CA PRO A 284 -36.59 -18.79 -15.82
C PRO A 284 -36.40 -17.69 -14.75
N GLY A 285 -36.13 -16.45 -15.19
CA GLY A 285 -35.91 -15.32 -14.28
C GLY A 285 -34.67 -15.45 -13.38
N PRO A 286 -33.49 -15.83 -13.90
CA PRO A 286 -32.25 -15.90 -13.12
C PRO A 286 -31.87 -14.50 -12.61
N HIS A 287 -31.68 -14.34 -11.31
CA HIS A 287 -31.35 -13.07 -10.67
C HIS A 287 -30.53 -13.28 -9.40
N PHE A 288 -30.06 -12.18 -8.83
CA PHE A 288 -29.37 -12.16 -7.53
C PHE A 288 -30.06 -11.17 -6.59
N SER A 289 -30.13 -11.50 -5.29
CA SER A 289 -30.66 -10.57 -4.28
C SER A 289 -29.81 -9.30 -4.16
N GLY A 290 -30.27 -8.35 -3.34
CA GLY A 290 -29.44 -7.21 -2.98
C GLY A 290 -28.18 -7.66 -2.24
N LEU A 291 -27.04 -7.04 -2.57
CA LEU A 291 -25.77 -7.23 -1.84
C LEU A 291 -25.93 -6.82 -0.36
N VAL A 292 -25.42 -7.64 0.56
CA VAL A 292 -25.45 -7.38 2.01
C VAL A 292 -24.18 -7.90 2.68
N GLY A 293 -23.74 -7.23 3.75
CA GLY A 293 -22.56 -7.63 4.51
C GLY A 293 -22.06 -6.53 5.45
N GLY A 294 -20.75 -6.44 5.67
CA GLY A 294 -20.13 -5.41 6.50
C GLY A 294 -18.60 -5.41 6.48
N SER A 295 -18.00 -4.33 7.00
CA SER A 295 -16.57 -4.22 7.31
C SER A 295 -16.29 -4.70 8.72
N HIS A 296 -15.18 -5.42 8.92
CA HIS A 296 -14.83 -6.04 10.19
C HIS A 296 -13.35 -6.33 10.39
N ASN A 297 -12.99 -6.76 11.60
CA ASN A 297 -11.67 -7.27 11.95
C ASN A 297 -11.64 -8.82 11.93
N ASP A 298 -10.59 -9.43 12.44
CA ASP A 298 -10.39 -10.89 12.48
C ASP A 298 -11.14 -11.59 13.64
N GLN A 299 -11.77 -10.85 14.55
CA GLN A 299 -12.50 -11.42 15.71
C GLN A 299 -13.91 -11.92 15.34
N VAL A 300 -14.43 -11.56 14.17
CA VAL A 300 -15.75 -11.97 13.69
C VAL A 300 -15.70 -12.53 12.26
N THR A 301 -16.48 -13.59 12.04
CA THR A 301 -16.70 -14.23 10.74
C THR A 301 -18.19 -14.40 10.53
N PHE A 302 -18.77 -13.74 9.51
CA PHE A 302 -20.22 -13.82 9.25
C PHE A 302 -20.64 -15.08 8.47
N TRP A 303 -19.74 -15.66 7.67
CA TRP A 303 -19.93 -16.97 7.05
C TRP A 303 -18.58 -17.59 6.66
N GLU A 304 -18.48 -18.92 6.67
CA GLU A 304 -17.30 -19.64 6.17
C GLU A 304 -17.72 -21.04 5.71
N ALA A 305 -17.09 -21.56 4.66
CA ALA A 305 -17.32 -22.93 4.21
C ALA A 305 -16.90 -23.94 5.30
N GLY A 306 -17.78 -24.88 5.64
CA GLY A 306 -17.58 -25.81 6.74
C GLY A 306 -18.14 -25.36 8.10
N GLN A 307 -18.67 -24.14 8.21
CA GLN A 307 -19.46 -23.69 9.38
C GLN A 307 -20.95 -23.78 9.11
N VAL A 308 -21.78 -23.84 10.15
CA VAL A 308 -23.25 -23.77 10.02
C VAL A 308 -23.67 -22.31 9.77
N ALA A 309 -24.61 -22.08 8.87
CA ALA A 309 -25.14 -20.75 8.58
C ALA A 309 -25.74 -20.06 9.83
N SER A 310 -25.56 -18.74 9.93
CA SER A 310 -26.32 -17.93 10.89
C SER A 310 -27.78 -17.76 10.42
N PRO A 311 -28.73 -17.39 11.31
CA PRO A 311 -30.08 -17.00 10.90
C PRO A 311 -30.10 -15.87 9.87
N GLY A 312 -29.10 -14.98 9.88
CA GLY A 312 -28.87 -13.98 8.86
C GLY A 312 -28.51 -14.56 7.49
N ILE A 313 -27.58 -15.52 7.44
CA ILE A 313 -27.16 -16.20 6.20
C ILE A 313 -28.28 -17.11 5.66
N GLU A 314 -28.96 -17.89 6.51
CA GLU A 314 -30.16 -18.68 6.18
C GLU A 314 -31.23 -17.81 5.51
N SER A 315 -31.67 -16.75 6.20
CA SER A 315 -32.72 -15.85 5.67
C SER A 315 -32.29 -15.12 4.40
N MET A 316 -31.00 -14.77 4.28
CA MET A 316 -30.45 -14.18 3.06
C MET A 316 -30.46 -15.18 1.91
N ALA A 317 -30.00 -16.41 2.12
CA ALA A 317 -29.82 -17.42 1.08
C ALA A 317 -31.13 -18.03 0.57
N GLU A 318 -32.16 -18.13 1.41
CA GLU A 318 -33.48 -18.67 1.02
C GLU A 318 -34.45 -17.61 0.47
N THR A 319 -34.32 -16.34 0.91
CA THR A 319 -35.35 -15.31 0.62
C THR A 319 -34.79 -14.00 0.05
N GLY A 320 -33.47 -13.81 0.03
CA GLY A 320 -32.83 -12.55 -0.32
C GLY A 320 -33.01 -11.45 0.74
N SER A 321 -33.50 -11.80 1.93
CA SER A 321 -33.75 -10.87 3.03
C SER A 321 -32.44 -10.45 3.71
N GLN A 322 -32.22 -9.14 3.85
CA GLN A 322 -31.00 -8.59 4.43
C GLN A 322 -31.11 -8.33 5.95
N GLY A 323 -32.33 -8.28 6.49
CA GLY A 323 -32.59 -7.66 7.81
C GLY A 323 -31.95 -8.37 8.99
N LEU A 324 -31.89 -9.71 8.97
CA LEU A 324 -31.25 -10.49 10.04
C LEU A 324 -29.73 -10.37 9.98
N LEU A 325 -29.12 -10.52 8.80
CA LEU A 325 -27.67 -10.37 8.64
C LEU A 325 -27.20 -8.94 8.99
N LEU A 326 -27.94 -7.89 8.61
CA LEU A 326 -27.66 -6.52 9.04
C LEU A 326 -27.74 -6.35 10.57
N SER A 327 -28.60 -7.12 11.25
CA SER A 327 -28.71 -7.11 12.72
C SER A 327 -27.55 -7.86 13.39
N GLU A 328 -27.02 -8.90 12.74
CA GLU A 328 -25.82 -9.62 13.17
C GLU A 328 -24.58 -8.73 13.02
N VAL A 329 -24.41 -8.06 11.88
CA VAL A 329 -23.33 -7.05 11.68
C VAL A 329 -23.45 -5.92 12.70
N GLN A 330 -24.64 -5.38 12.96
CA GLN A 330 -24.83 -4.35 13.98
C GLN A 330 -24.50 -4.85 15.41
N THR A 331 -24.65 -6.15 15.68
CA THR A 331 -24.26 -6.75 16.96
C THR A 331 -22.74 -6.81 17.08
N ALA A 332 -22.02 -7.16 16.01
CA ALA A 332 -20.55 -7.10 15.95
C ALA A 332 -20.02 -5.67 16.08
N ILE A 333 -20.67 -4.67 15.46
CA ILE A 333 -20.33 -3.24 15.63
C ILE A 333 -20.44 -2.83 17.10
N ASN A 334 -21.50 -3.27 17.80
CA ASN A 334 -21.68 -2.98 19.22
C ASN A 334 -20.67 -3.71 20.13
N ALA A 335 -20.01 -4.76 19.64
CA ALA A 335 -18.96 -5.50 20.35
C ALA A 335 -17.56 -4.91 20.14
N GLY A 336 -17.35 -4.13 19.06
CA GLY A 336 -16.03 -3.65 18.62
C GLY A 336 -15.35 -4.57 17.61
N ASP A 337 -16.09 -5.48 16.97
CA ASP A 337 -15.56 -6.44 16.00
C ASP A 337 -15.87 -6.04 14.54
N ALA A 338 -16.75 -5.06 14.34
CA ALA A 338 -17.15 -4.56 13.02
C ALA A 338 -17.28 -3.03 12.96
N GLY A 339 -17.12 -2.47 11.75
CA GLY A 339 -17.16 -1.02 11.50
C GLY A 339 -18.49 -0.55 10.91
N VAL A 340 -18.82 -1.01 9.70
CA VAL A 340 -19.96 -0.51 8.92
C VAL A 340 -20.76 -1.67 8.32
N ALA A 341 -22.09 -1.60 8.41
CA ALA A 341 -22.99 -2.54 7.74
C ALA A 341 -23.28 -2.10 6.30
N PHE A 342 -23.22 -3.04 5.36
CA PHE A 342 -23.38 -2.78 3.93
C PHE A 342 -24.72 -3.32 3.41
N SER A 343 -25.43 -2.52 2.62
CA SER A 343 -26.67 -2.89 1.94
C SER A 343 -26.73 -2.21 0.57
N GLY A 344 -26.98 -3.00 -0.47
CA GLY A 344 -26.98 -2.56 -1.86
C GLY A 344 -28.05 -3.22 -2.73
N GLY A 345 -28.14 -2.75 -3.97
CA GLY A 345 -29.01 -3.36 -4.99
C GLY A 345 -28.56 -4.76 -5.40
N GLY A 346 -29.41 -5.46 -6.14
CA GLY A 346 -29.13 -6.78 -6.71
C GLY A 346 -29.16 -6.79 -8.23
N ILE A 347 -28.78 -7.91 -8.83
CA ILE A 347 -28.84 -8.10 -10.28
C ILE A 347 -30.22 -8.65 -10.64
N SER A 348 -31.12 -7.79 -11.14
CA SER A 348 -32.53 -8.16 -11.44
C SER A 348 -32.71 -9.14 -12.61
N THR A 349 -31.69 -9.31 -13.45
CA THR A 349 -31.63 -10.33 -14.50
C THR A 349 -30.17 -10.68 -14.76
N SER A 350 -29.83 -11.96 -14.67
CA SER A 350 -28.49 -12.49 -14.92
C SER A 350 -28.35 -13.05 -16.35
N PRO A 351 -27.21 -12.85 -17.04
CA PRO A 351 -26.04 -12.02 -16.67
C PRO A 351 -26.35 -10.53 -16.54
N GLY A 352 -25.59 -9.86 -15.68
CA GLY A 352 -25.72 -8.42 -15.42
C GLY A 352 -24.69 -7.96 -14.39
N SER A 353 -24.78 -6.70 -13.98
CA SER A 353 -23.92 -6.14 -12.93
C SER A 353 -24.65 -5.16 -12.02
N VAL A 354 -24.10 -4.98 -10.82
CA VAL A 354 -24.54 -3.99 -9.82
C VAL A 354 -23.34 -3.54 -9.01
N SER A 355 -23.36 -2.31 -8.49
CA SER A 355 -22.27 -1.78 -7.66
C SER A 355 -22.76 -1.32 -6.28
N LEU A 356 -21.85 -1.33 -5.32
CA LEU A 356 -22.06 -0.98 -3.91
C LEU A 356 -20.82 -0.23 -3.41
N SER A 357 -21.03 0.91 -2.75
CA SER A 357 -19.95 1.64 -2.08
C SER A 357 -19.73 1.09 -0.67
N LEU A 358 -18.47 0.91 -0.29
CA LEU A 358 -18.04 0.51 1.05
C LEU A 358 -17.32 1.68 1.74
N ALA A 359 -17.36 1.65 3.07
CA ALA A 359 -16.47 2.41 3.94
C ALA A 359 -15.76 1.42 4.87
N LEU A 360 -14.43 1.51 4.90
CA LEU A 360 -13.54 0.70 5.72
C LEU A 360 -12.60 1.61 6.50
N SER A 361 -12.04 1.10 7.59
CA SER A 361 -10.96 1.73 8.35
C SER A 361 -9.87 0.70 8.62
N GLN A 362 -8.66 1.11 9.00
CA GLN A 362 -7.58 0.17 9.33
C GLN A 362 -7.99 -0.84 10.42
N ASP A 363 -8.76 -0.39 11.42
CA ASP A 363 -9.32 -1.25 12.48
C ASP A 363 -10.35 -2.28 11.97
N TYR A 364 -10.95 -2.05 10.80
CA TYR A 364 -12.02 -2.87 10.21
C TYR A 364 -11.82 -3.04 8.69
N SER A 365 -10.61 -3.48 8.31
CA SER A 365 -10.13 -3.53 6.92
C SER A 365 -10.72 -4.67 6.08
N ARG A 366 -11.41 -5.64 6.71
CA ARG A 366 -11.94 -6.83 6.03
C ARG A 366 -13.37 -6.62 5.56
N ALA A 367 -13.65 -7.00 4.33
CA ALA A 367 -15.00 -6.98 3.75
C ALA A 367 -15.60 -8.39 3.63
N THR A 368 -16.81 -8.56 4.18
CA THR A 368 -17.70 -9.68 3.86
C THR A 368 -18.89 -9.16 3.06
N ILE A 369 -19.23 -9.79 1.94
CA ILE A 369 -20.40 -9.47 1.10
C ILE A 369 -21.00 -10.76 0.55
N VAL A 370 -22.32 -10.93 0.66
CA VAL A 370 -23.07 -12.09 0.17
C VAL A 370 -24.30 -11.66 -0.65
N SER A 371 -24.77 -12.59 -1.49
CA SER A 371 -26.00 -12.45 -2.29
C SER A 371 -26.58 -13.81 -2.65
N MET A 372 -27.88 -14.00 -2.45
CA MET A 372 -28.63 -15.16 -2.92
C MET A 372 -28.59 -15.25 -4.44
N LEU A 373 -28.41 -16.46 -4.96
CA LEU A 373 -28.67 -16.84 -6.34
C LEU A 373 -30.13 -17.29 -6.43
N ALA A 374 -30.88 -16.76 -7.39
CA ALA A 374 -32.33 -16.93 -7.42
C ALA A 374 -32.89 -17.25 -8.81
N PRO A 375 -33.88 -18.16 -8.93
CA PRO A 375 -34.43 -18.99 -7.85
C PRO A 375 -33.45 -20.11 -7.44
N SER A 376 -33.42 -20.44 -6.16
CA SER A 376 -32.70 -21.57 -5.57
C SER A 376 -33.40 -22.02 -4.27
N PRO A 377 -32.98 -23.12 -3.65
CA PRO A 377 -33.38 -23.48 -2.29
C PRO A 377 -32.77 -22.51 -1.28
N ASP A 378 -31.44 -22.55 -1.14
CA ASP A 378 -30.64 -21.80 -0.17
C ASP A 378 -29.24 -21.43 -0.74
N TRP A 379 -29.16 -21.21 -2.07
CA TRP A 379 -27.88 -21.05 -2.75
C TRP A 379 -27.47 -19.59 -2.88
N PHE A 380 -26.20 -19.30 -2.61
CA PHE A 380 -25.65 -17.95 -2.62
C PHE A 380 -24.25 -17.86 -3.24
N VAL A 381 -23.80 -16.64 -3.44
CA VAL A 381 -22.41 -16.28 -3.77
C VAL A 381 -21.93 -15.21 -2.80
N GLY A 382 -20.61 -15.12 -2.58
CA GLY A 382 -20.06 -14.06 -1.77
C GLY A 382 -18.55 -14.12 -1.60
N VAL A 383 -18.06 -13.21 -0.78
CA VAL A 383 -16.72 -13.18 -0.20
C VAL A 383 -16.86 -13.16 1.32
N SER A 384 -15.90 -13.76 2.03
CA SER A 384 -15.80 -13.70 3.49
C SER A 384 -14.43 -13.14 3.87
N GLY A 385 -14.42 -12.11 4.72
CA GLY A 385 -13.21 -11.59 5.37
C GLY A 385 -12.06 -11.16 4.45
N LEU A 386 -12.34 -10.69 3.23
CA LEU A 386 -11.31 -10.18 2.31
C LEU A 386 -10.67 -8.95 2.92
N ASP A 387 -9.39 -9.06 3.28
CA ASP A 387 -8.61 -7.90 3.72
C ASP A 387 -8.33 -6.97 2.53
N LEU A 388 -8.62 -5.68 2.70
CA LEU A 388 -8.33 -4.64 1.71
C LEU A 388 -7.23 -3.68 2.20
N PHE A 389 -6.74 -3.89 3.42
CA PHE A 389 -5.55 -3.23 3.94
C PHE A 389 -4.47 -4.29 4.11
N ASP A 390 -3.38 -4.16 3.37
CA ASP A 390 -2.22 -5.05 3.45
C ASP A 390 -0.96 -4.19 3.38
N ASP A 391 0.10 -4.62 4.05
CA ASP A 391 1.38 -3.88 4.10
C ASP A 391 1.26 -2.37 4.40
N GLY A 392 0.43 -2.00 5.38
CA GLY A 392 0.25 -0.58 5.74
C GLY A 392 -0.41 0.28 4.65
N ALA A 393 -0.93 -0.33 3.57
CA ALA A 393 -1.53 0.34 2.42
C ALA A 393 -2.93 -0.19 2.08
N TRP A 394 -3.75 0.65 1.46
CA TRP A 394 -5.03 0.23 0.88
C TRP A 394 -4.81 -0.35 -0.51
N ILE A 395 -5.29 -1.57 -0.75
CA ILE A 395 -5.17 -2.27 -2.03
C ILE A 395 -5.96 -1.51 -3.10
N GLU A 396 -5.31 -0.99 -4.15
CA GLU A 396 -5.98 -0.17 -5.19
C GLU A 396 -7.10 -0.92 -5.92
N GLU A 397 -6.86 -2.18 -6.30
CA GLU A 397 -7.87 -3.07 -6.89
C GLU A 397 -7.73 -4.52 -6.40
N ALA A 398 -8.84 -5.13 -5.99
CA ALA A 398 -8.91 -6.56 -5.66
C ALA A 398 -10.04 -7.25 -6.44
N THR A 399 -9.78 -8.44 -7.00
CA THR A 399 -10.78 -9.24 -7.73
C THR A 399 -11.03 -10.57 -7.05
N VAL A 400 -12.30 -10.87 -6.74
CA VAL A 400 -12.74 -12.13 -6.14
C VAL A 400 -13.60 -12.91 -7.13
N THR A 401 -13.19 -14.13 -7.46
CA THR A 401 -13.97 -15.06 -8.29
C THR A 401 -15.09 -15.69 -7.47
N LEU A 402 -16.33 -15.60 -7.95
CA LEU A 402 -17.51 -16.04 -7.20
C LEU A 402 -17.94 -17.46 -7.59
N TRP A 403 -18.00 -18.32 -6.58
CA TRP A 403 -18.45 -19.71 -6.66
C TRP A 403 -19.79 -19.89 -5.96
N PRO A 404 -20.63 -20.84 -6.41
CA PRO A 404 -21.87 -21.18 -5.73
C PRO A 404 -21.60 -21.87 -4.39
N TYR A 405 -22.31 -21.44 -3.36
CA TYR A 405 -22.38 -22.07 -2.06
C TYR A 405 -23.83 -22.45 -1.73
N ASP A 406 -23.98 -23.55 -1.02
CA ASP A 406 -25.21 -24.08 -0.43
C ASP A 406 -25.15 -23.76 1.07
N ALA A 407 -26.22 -23.16 1.63
CA ALA A 407 -26.22 -22.72 3.03
C ALA A 407 -26.39 -23.87 4.02
N GLY A 408 -26.87 -25.03 3.56
CA GLY A 408 -27.14 -26.21 4.38
C GLY A 408 -28.49 -26.15 5.12
N THR A 409 -29.42 -25.30 4.69
CA THR A 409 -30.71 -25.04 5.35
C THR A 409 -31.91 -25.51 4.53
N ASP A 410 -31.81 -25.70 3.21
CA ASP A 410 -32.86 -26.32 2.38
C ASP A 410 -32.34 -27.44 1.46
N SER A 411 -32.91 -28.64 1.60
CA SER A 411 -32.49 -29.86 0.88
C SER A 411 -32.96 -29.94 -0.59
N GLY A 412 -33.38 -28.82 -1.19
CA GLY A 412 -33.80 -28.73 -2.59
C GLY A 412 -32.68 -29.06 -3.59
N SER A 413 -32.88 -30.06 -4.44
CA SER A 413 -31.84 -30.49 -5.42
C SER A 413 -31.85 -29.74 -6.76
N SER A 414 -32.60 -28.64 -6.87
CA SER A 414 -32.78 -27.86 -8.11
C SER A 414 -33.25 -26.43 -7.83
N TYR A 415 -32.98 -25.51 -8.77
CA TYR A 415 -33.36 -24.09 -8.71
C TYR A 415 -34.82 -23.79 -8.33
N THR A 416 -35.76 -24.68 -8.67
CA THR A 416 -37.20 -24.46 -8.45
C THR A 416 -37.82 -25.57 -7.61
N SER A 417 -37.03 -26.14 -6.70
CA SER A 417 -37.53 -27.10 -5.71
C SER A 417 -38.53 -26.41 -4.78
N GLY A 418 -39.50 -27.16 -4.27
CA GLY A 418 -40.27 -26.70 -3.11
C GLY A 418 -39.39 -26.76 -1.85
N ASN A 419 -39.67 -25.86 -0.91
CA ASN A 419 -38.99 -25.75 0.38
C ASN A 419 -38.95 -27.10 1.12
N GLN A 420 -37.74 -27.53 1.50
CA GLN A 420 -37.41 -28.77 2.21
C GLN A 420 -36.38 -28.49 3.32
N ASP A 421 -36.82 -27.86 4.41
CA ASP A 421 -36.08 -27.62 5.67
C ASP A 421 -35.08 -28.74 6.03
N THR A 422 -33.80 -28.36 6.11
CA THR A 422 -32.68 -29.23 6.46
C THR A 422 -32.44 -29.19 7.96
N ASN A 423 -32.95 -30.20 8.68
CA ASN A 423 -32.91 -30.23 10.13
C ASN A 423 -32.27 -31.53 10.69
N PRO A 424 -31.12 -31.45 11.41
CA PRO A 424 -30.35 -30.25 11.72
C PRO A 424 -29.69 -29.65 10.47
N ALA A 425 -29.47 -28.33 10.50
CA ALA A 425 -28.75 -27.63 9.44
C ALA A 425 -27.36 -28.22 9.21
N LEU A 426 -26.95 -28.28 7.95
CA LEU A 426 -25.64 -28.75 7.52
C LEU A 426 -24.64 -27.57 7.45
N PRO A 427 -23.33 -27.85 7.40
CA PRO A 427 -22.35 -26.82 7.13
C PRO A 427 -22.50 -26.23 5.71
N ILE A 428 -22.18 -24.95 5.56
CA ILE A 428 -22.07 -24.27 4.28
C ILE A 428 -21.06 -25.01 3.40
N THR A 429 -21.43 -25.37 2.17
CA THR A 429 -20.54 -26.08 1.24
C THR A 429 -20.53 -25.47 -0.15
N ARG A 430 -19.39 -25.56 -0.86
CA ARG A 430 -19.30 -25.16 -2.26
C ARG A 430 -20.05 -26.19 -3.12
N ILE A 431 -20.89 -25.71 -4.04
CA ILE A 431 -21.67 -26.59 -4.91
C ILE A 431 -20.79 -27.15 -6.05
N GLU A 432 -20.33 -28.39 -5.87
CA GLU A 432 -19.57 -29.14 -6.88
C GLU A 432 -20.42 -30.08 -7.75
N ALA A 433 -21.69 -30.31 -7.36
CA ALA A 433 -22.65 -31.13 -8.11
C ALA A 433 -23.62 -30.29 -8.95
N GLY A 434 -24.18 -30.88 -10.01
CA GLY A 434 -25.21 -30.22 -10.82
C GLY A 434 -26.46 -29.84 -9.99
N PRO A 435 -27.18 -28.75 -10.34
CA PRO A 435 -27.13 -28.09 -11.66
C PRO A 435 -26.05 -27.00 -11.81
N LEU A 436 -25.48 -26.49 -10.72
CA LEU A 436 -24.48 -25.41 -10.74
C LEU A 436 -23.04 -25.93 -10.81
N GLY A 437 -22.74 -27.05 -10.16
CA GLY A 437 -21.40 -27.65 -10.12
C GLY A 437 -20.95 -28.21 -11.46
N ASN A 438 -20.28 -27.37 -12.24
CA ASN A 438 -19.64 -27.72 -13.52
C ASN A 438 -18.21 -27.19 -13.67
N GLY A 439 -17.65 -26.58 -12.60
CA GLY A 439 -16.32 -25.98 -12.60
C GLY A 439 -16.24 -24.56 -13.19
N VAL A 440 -17.37 -23.93 -13.54
CA VAL A 440 -17.44 -22.55 -14.02
C VAL A 440 -17.89 -21.63 -12.87
N PRO A 441 -17.25 -20.46 -12.66
CA PRO A 441 -17.70 -19.48 -11.66
C PRO A 441 -18.96 -18.73 -12.14
N LEU A 442 -19.69 -18.16 -11.20
CA LEU A 442 -20.95 -17.43 -11.45
C LEU A 442 -20.75 -15.93 -11.71
N GLY A 443 -19.53 -15.43 -11.53
CA GLY A 443 -19.20 -14.03 -11.67
C GLY A 443 -17.93 -13.65 -10.91
N GLN A 444 -17.78 -12.36 -10.69
CA GLN A 444 -16.71 -11.78 -9.85
C GLN A 444 -17.21 -10.54 -9.10
N PHE A 445 -16.62 -10.27 -7.94
CA PHE A 445 -16.55 -8.93 -7.37
C PHE A 445 -15.23 -8.29 -7.80
N VAL A 446 -15.26 -7.03 -8.22
CA VAL A 446 -14.08 -6.17 -8.36
C VAL A 446 -14.23 -5.03 -7.34
N PHE A 447 -13.28 -4.92 -6.43
CA PHE A 447 -13.16 -3.86 -5.44
C PHE A 447 -12.18 -2.84 -6.00
N THR A 448 -12.59 -1.59 -6.18
CA THR A 448 -11.71 -0.50 -6.63
C THR A 448 -11.69 0.58 -5.57
N LEU A 449 -10.50 0.99 -5.13
CA LEU A 449 -10.30 2.10 -4.19
C LEU A 449 -10.79 3.41 -4.84
N ASN A 450 -11.64 4.14 -4.13
CA ASN A 450 -12.09 5.46 -4.56
C ASN A 450 -11.02 6.51 -4.16
N PRO A 451 -10.79 7.55 -4.97
CA PRO A 451 -9.92 8.66 -4.58
C PRO A 451 -10.37 9.31 -3.26
N PRO A 452 -9.45 9.89 -2.47
CA PRO A 452 -9.79 10.73 -1.33
C PRO A 452 -10.77 11.85 -1.74
N ALA A 453 -11.71 12.16 -0.84
CA ALA A 453 -12.85 13.06 -1.09
C ALA A 453 -12.51 14.55 -0.97
#